data_AF-A0A7R8ZUQ5-F1
#
_entry.id   AF-A0A7R8ZUQ5-F1
#
_cell.length_a   1.000
_cell.length_b   1.000
_cell.length_c   1.000
_cell.angle_alpha   90.00
_cell.angle_beta   90.00
_cell.angle_gamma   90.00
#
_symmetry.space_group_name_H-M   'P 1'
#
loop_
_entity.id
_entity.type
_entity.pdbx_description
1 polymer ?
#
loop_
_entity_poly.entity_id
_entity_poly.type
_entity_poly.pdbx_seq_one_letter_code
_entity_poly.pdbx_strand_id
1 'polypeptide(L)'
;KEAEDQLVHGLGKLLPDAGFLTEEDTKNKLGREYTWIIDPLDGTTNFLNQVPHFSVSIALQKNNQTILGLVKEVNSGEEWTALKGEGAFLDGFPYSNSHDYEAMFKVLKHWLTNTRGMRRLGSAALDLCYVACGRYGAFYETTLSAWDVAAGALIVQEAGG
;
A
#
# COMPACT_ATOMS: atom_id res chain seq x y z
N LYS A 1 13.59 18.17 6.59
CA LYS A 1 14.38 18.75 5.49
C LYS A 1 14.80 17.76 4.41
N GLU A 2 15.73 16.83 4.64
CA GLU A 2 16.21 15.93 3.54
C GLU A 2 15.07 15.10 2.91
N ALA A 3 14.18 14.54 3.73
CA ALA A 3 12.98 13.84 3.24
C ALA A 3 12.04 14.77 2.43
N GLU A 4 11.89 16.04 2.79
CA GLU A 4 11.12 17.02 2.01
C GLU A 4 11.76 17.26 0.63
N ASP A 5 13.08 17.45 0.58
CA ASP A 5 13.82 17.65 -0.67
C ASP A 5 13.67 16.44 -1.62
N GLN A 6 13.72 15.22 -1.08
CA GLN A 6 13.49 13.99 -1.84
C GLN A 6 12.04 13.88 -2.35
N LEU A 7 11.04 14.16 -1.50
CA LEU A 7 9.62 14.13 -1.87
C LEU A 7 9.31 15.17 -2.96
N VAL A 8 9.73 16.43 -2.80
CA VAL A 8 9.50 17.48 -3.79
C VAL A 8 10.19 17.15 -5.11
N HIS A 9 11.41 16.62 -5.07
CA HIS A 9 12.13 16.21 -6.28
C HIS A 9 11.48 15.02 -7.00
N GLY A 10 10.95 14.04 -6.26
CA GLY A 10 10.24 12.89 -6.81
C GLY A 10 8.88 13.27 -7.41
N LEU A 11 8.01 13.89 -6.61
CA LEU A 11 6.68 14.32 -7.01
C LEU A 11 6.70 15.36 -8.14
N GLY A 12 7.71 16.24 -8.16
CA GLY A 12 7.91 17.22 -9.23
C GLY A 12 8.27 16.61 -10.59
N LYS A 13 8.74 15.36 -10.65
CA LYS A 13 8.89 14.61 -11.91
C LYS A 13 7.58 14.00 -12.39
N LEU A 14 6.69 13.65 -11.46
CA LEU A 14 5.39 13.03 -11.77
C LEU A 14 4.38 14.06 -12.28
N LEU A 15 4.33 15.25 -11.66
CA LEU A 15 3.49 16.37 -12.10
C LEU A 15 4.30 17.68 -12.06
N PRO A 16 5.04 18.04 -13.13
CA PRO A 16 5.90 19.23 -13.17
C PRO A 16 5.19 20.58 -12.97
N ASP A 17 3.91 20.67 -13.36
CA ASP A 17 3.09 21.87 -13.23
C ASP A 17 2.38 21.98 -11.87
N ALA A 18 2.49 20.96 -11.01
CA ALA A 18 1.87 20.96 -9.70
C ALA A 18 2.55 21.94 -8.74
N GLY A 19 1.75 22.50 -7.85
CA GLY A 19 2.21 23.21 -6.67
C GLY A 19 2.70 22.28 -5.57
N PHE A 20 3.29 22.88 -4.54
CA PHE A 20 3.67 22.23 -3.29
C PHE A 20 3.21 23.09 -2.12
N LEU A 21 2.68 22.41 -1.10
CA LEU A 21 2.45 22.92 0.24
C LEU A 21 3.18 21.97 1.21
N THR A 22 4.16 22.48 1.95
CA THR A 22 5.04 21.67 2.83
C THR A 22 5.07 22.24 4.24
N GLU A 23 5.29 21.38 5.25
CA GLU A 23 5.35 21.80 6.66
C GLU A 23 6.52 22.75 6.93
N GLU A 24 7.72 22.51 6.37
CA GLU A 24 8.91 23.35 6.60
C GLU A 24 8.91 24.67 5.78
N ASP A 25 7.75 25.09 5.24
CA ASP A 25 7.49 26.35 4.50
C ASP A 25 8.39 26.63 3.28
N THR A 26 9.32 25.71 2.96
CA THR A 26 10.53 26.01 2.17
C THR A 26 10.23 26.13 0.67
N LYS A 27 9.12 25.56 0.18
CA LYS A 27 8.75 25.54 -1.25
C LYS A 27 7.27 25.78 -1.53
N ASN A 28 6.60 26.56 -0.68
CA ASN A 28 5.18 26.86 -0.84
C ASN A 28 4.89 27.63 -2.15
N LYS A 29 4.38 26.89 -3.15
CA LYS A 29 4.01 27.37 -4.48
C LYS A 29 2.65 26.78 -4.82
N LEU A 30 1.61 27.59 -4.87
CA LEU A 30 0.29 27.13 -5.33
C LEU A 30 0.35 26.84 -6.83
N GLY A 31 -0.06 25.62 -7.21
CA GLY A 31 -0.25 25.27 -8.61
C GLY A 31 -1.56 25.85 -9.14
N ARG A 32 -1.68 25.98 -10.47
CA ARG A 32 -2.91 26.53 -11.08
C ARG A 32 -4.11 25.60 -10.98
N GLU A 33 -3.85 24.30 -10.95
CA GLU A 33 -4.88 23.25 -10.95
C GLU A 33 -4.57 22.19 -9.89
N TYR A 34 -3.32 21.70 -9.87
CA TYR A 34 -2.86 20.66 -8.96
C TYR A 34 -1.89 21.20 -7.90
N THR A 35 -2.02 20.75 -6.65
CA THR A 35 -1.08 21.06 -5.56
C THR A 35 -0.85 19.81 -4.71
N TRP A 36 0.40 19.42 -4.56
CA TRP A 36 0.84 18.43 -3.57
C TRP A 36 0.83 19.06 -2.18
N ILE A 37 0.33 18.34 -1.19
CA ILE A 37 0.44 18.67 0.23
C ILE A 37 1.27 17.56 0.85
N ILE A 38 2.38 17.89 1.51
CA ILE A 38 3.28 16.89 2.10
C ILE A 38 3.68 17.24 3.54
N ASP A 39 3.69 16.21 4.37
CA ASP A 39 4.38 16.17 5.65
C ASP A 39 5.45 15.06 5.57
N PRO A 40 6.75 15.41 5.63
CA PRO A 40 7.83 14.44 5.53
C PRO A 40 8.08 13.67 6.85
N LEU A 41 7.52 14.09 7.99
CA LEU A 41 7.70 13.45 9.30
C LEU A 41 6.59 13.84 10.30
N ASP A 42 5.37 13.35 10.06
CA ASP A 42 4.29 13.44 11.05
C ASP A 42 4.67 12.58 12.27
N GLY A 43 4.55 13.16 13.46
CA GLY A 43 5.04 12.55 14.70
C GLY A 43 6.50 12.85 15.02
N THR A 44 7.06 14.01 14.60
CA THR A 44 8.43 14.45 14.96
C THR A 44 8.76 14.30 16.47
N THR A 45 7.81 14.54 17.39
CA THR A 45 8.01 14.29 18.83
C THR A 45 8.28 12.82 19.14
N ASN A 46 7.55 11.90 18.49
CA ASN A 46 7.75 10.45 18.66
C ASN A 46 9.12 10.03 18.10
N PHE A 47 9.47 10.52 16.90
CA PHE A 47 10.78 10.29 16.29
C PHE A 47 11.94 10.71 17.21
N LEU A 48 11.90 11.94 17.76
CA LEU A 48 12.91 12.45 18.69
C LEU A 48 13.00 11.65 20.00
N ASN A 49 11.87 11.09 20.47
CA ASN A 49 11.81 10.27 21.67
C ASN A 49 11.94 8.76 21.40
N GLN A 50 12.33 8.36 20.19
CA GLN A 50 12.52 6.96 19.77
C GLN A 50 11.27 6.08 19.93
N VAL A 51 10.08 6.69 19.85
CA VAL A 51 8.79 5.98 19.80
C VAL A 51 8.51 5.64 18.32
N PRO A 52 8.42 4.35 17.94
CA PRO A 52 8.24 3.93 16.54
C PRO A 52 6.77 4.08 16.10
N HIS A 53 6.32 5.32 15.99
CA HIS A 53 4.98 5.70 15.56
C HIS A 53 5.03 7.08 14.91
N PHE A 54 5.49 7.13 13.66
CA PHE A 54 5.62 8.35 12.86
C PHE A 54 5.49 7.99 11.37
N SER A 55 5.02 8.94 10.56
CA SER A 55 4.62 8.67 9.18
C SER A 55 5.08 9.72 8.18
N VAL A 56 5.09 9.34 6.91
CA VAL A 56 5.11 10.28 5.78
C VAL A 56 3.69 10.43 5.28
N SER A 57 3.21 11.68 5.14
CA SER A 57 1.87 12.00 4.63
C SER A 57 1.96 12.79 3.33
N ILE A 58 1.21 12.35 2.31
CA ILE A 58 1.17 12.95 0.98
C ILE A 58 -0.28 13.02 0.52
N ALA A 59 -0.72 14.18 0.04
CA ALA A 59 -2.00 14.34 -0.62
C ALA A 59 -1.86 15.13 -1.93
N LEU A 60 -2.74 14.85 -2.90
CA LEU A 60 -2.88 15.66 -4.10
C LEU A 60 -4.25 16.34 -4.08
N GLN A 61 -4.24 17.67 -4.20
CA GLN A 61 -5.43 18.45 -4.49
C GLN A 61 -5.52 18.80 -5.96
N LYS A 62 -6.75 18.79 -6.49
CA LYS A 62 -7.15 19.41 -7.76
C LYS A 62 -8.20 20.47 -7.46
N ASN A 63 -7.98 21.73 -7.80
CA ASN A 63 -8.91 22.85 -7.57
C ASN A 63 -9.44 22.90 -6.11
N ASN A 64 -8.54 22.90 -5.12
CA ASN A 64 -8.83 22.86 -3.68
C ASN A 64 -9.59 21.61 -3.16
N GLN A 65 -9.75 20.58 -3.99
CA GLN A 65 -10.35 19.32 -3.59
C GLN A 65 -9.30 18.20 -3.55
N THR A 66 -9.13 17.55 -2.40
CA THR A 66 -8.26 16.37 -2.29
C THR A 66 -8.83 15.22 -3.13
N ILE A 67 -7.98 14.65 -3.99
CA ILE A 67 -8.29 13.57 -4.93
C ILE A 67 -7.42 12.32 -4.75
N LEU A 68 -6.29 12.45 -4.05
CA LEU A 68 -5.42 11.34 -3.65
C LEU A 68 -4.87 11.61 -2.25
N GLY A 69 -4.73 10.56 -1.44
CA GLY A 69 -4.00 10.56 -0.18
C GLY A 69 -3.13 9.31 -0.05
N LEU A 70 -1.99 9.45 0.62
CA LEU A 70 -1.07 8.40 1.02
C LEU A 70 -0.55 8.74 2.42
N VAL A 71 -0.59 7.78 3.34
CA VAL A 71 0.07 7.82 4.64
C VAL A 71 0.87 6.54 4.79
N LYS A 72 2.16 6.66 5.10
CA LYS A 72 3.06 5.51 5.28
C LYS A 72 3.72 5.54 6.65
N GLU A 73 3.44 4.54 7.48
CA GLU A 73 4.14 4.36 8.75
C GLU A 73 5.53 3.77 8.47
N VAL A 74 6.57 4.37 9.04
CA VAL A 74 7.95 4.13 8.61
C VAL A 74 8.56 2.83 9.20
N ASN A 75 8.03 2.36 10.32
CA ASN A 75 8.58 1.26 11.12
C ASN A 75 7.93 -0.09 10.80
N SER A 76 6.59 -0.14 10.65
CA SER A 76 5.87 -1.31 10.15
C SER A 76 5.94 -1.42 8.61
N GLY A 77 6.07 -0.28 7.94
CA GLY A 77 6.04 -0.17 6.48
C GLY A 77 4.62 -0.14 5.88
N GLU A 78 3.57 -0.19 6.73
CA GLU A 78 2.17 -0.14 6.32
C GLU A 78 1.86 1.16 5.55
N GLU A 79 1.13 1.02 4.45
CA GLU A 79 0.80 2.11 3.54
C GLU A 79 -0.70 2.21 3.30
N TRP A 80 -1.32 3.27 3.83
CA TRP A 80 -2.70 3.63 3.57
C TRP A 80 -2.76 4.58 2.36
N THR A 81 -3.48 4.21 1.32
CA THR A 81 -3.76 5.08 0.16
C THR A 81 -5.25 5.26 -0.06
N ALA A 82 -5.65 6.38 -0.67
CA ALA A 82 -7.04 6.65 -1.01
C ALA A 82 -7.13 7.47 -2.29
N LEU A 83 -8.20 7.24 -3.07
CA LEU A 83 -8.44 7.87 -4.36
C LEU A 83 -9.88 8.40 -4.43
N LYS A 84 -10.04 9.59 -5.01
CA LYS A 84 -11.25 10.41 -5.16
C LYS A 84 -12.48 9.72 -5.77
N GLY A 85 -13.10 8.77 -5.08
CA GLY A 85 -14.27 8.01 -5.54
C GLY A 85 -13.99 6.53 -5.84
N GLU A 86 -12.73 6.09 -5.67
CA GLU A 86 -12.27 4.71 -5.94
C GLU A 86 -12.03 3.90 -4.65
N GLY A 87 -12.27 4.51 -3.48
CA GLY A 87 -12.07 3.91 -2.17
C GLY A 87 -10.70 4.19 -1.54
N ALA A 88 -10.26 3.24 -0.70
CA ALA A 88 -9.09 3.36 0.16
C ALA A 88 -8.50 1.96 0.41
N PHE A 89 -7.18 1.88 0.52
CA PHE A 89 -6.38 0.67 0.42
C PHE A 89 -5.28 0.65 1.48
N LEU A 90 -5.04 -0.51 2.09
CA LEU A 90 -3.94 -0.78 3.01
C LEU A 90 -3.01 -1.77 2.33
N ASP A 91 -1.76 -1.38 2.09
CA ASP A 91 -0.76 -2.14 1.32
C ASP A 91 -1.25 -2.55 -0.08
N GLY A 92 -2.06 -1.67 -0.69
CA GLY A 92 -2.74 -1.91 -1.97
C GLY A 92 -4.02 -2.75 -1.89
N PHE A 93 -4.40 -3.24 -0.71
CA PHE A 93 -5.63 -4.03 -0.51
C PHE A 93 -6.77 -3.14 -0.05
N PRO A 94 -7.87 -3.07 -0.82
CA PRO A 94 -8.93 -2.14 -0.51
C PRO A 94 -9.68 -2.50 0.77
N TYR A 95 -9.91 -1.50 1.61
CA TYR A 95 -10.75 -1.55 2.81
C TYR A 95 -11.95 -0.57 2.75
N SER A 96 -12.16 0.13 1.62
CA SER A 96 -13.43 0.80 1.29
C SER A 96 -13.84 0.61 -0.19
N ASN A 97 -15.02 1.08 -0.61
CA ASN A 97 -15.81 0.44 -1.68
C ASN A 97 -15.85 1.14 -3.06
N SER A 98 -16.03 0.36 -4.14
CA SER A 98 -16.19 0.65 -5.60
C SER A 98 -14.96 1.14 -6.41
N HIS A 99 -14.52 0.55 -7.55
CA HIS A 99 -14.80 -0.76 -8.23
C HIS A 99 -13.60 -1.22 -9.13
N ASP A 100 -13.40 -2.50 -9.49
CA ASP A 100 -14.17 -3.72 -9.17
C ASP A 100 -13.93 -4.22 -7.73
N TYR A 101 -14.90 -4.99 -7.26
CA TYR A 101 -14.97 -5.67 -5.98
C TYR A 101 -15.68 -7.02 -6.07
N GLU A 102 -16.50 -7.28 -7.11
CA GLU A 102 -17.30 -8.51 -7.21
C GLU A 102 -16.42 -9.75 -7.27
N ALA A 103 -15.44 -9.81 -8.18
CA ALA A 103 -14.62 -11.01 -8.32
C ALA A 103 -13.76 -11.26 -7.07
N MET A 104 -13.08 -10.21 -6.59
CA MET A 104 -12.19 -10.31 -5.43
C MET A 104 -12.95 -10.58 -4.12
N PHE A 105 -14.03 -9.84 -3.81
CA PHE A 105 -14.84 -10.14 -2.62
C PHE A 105 -15.59 -11.45 -2.76
N LYS A 106 -15.98 -11.92 -3.95
CA LYS A 106 -16.61 -13.25 -4.08
C LYS A 106 -15.65 -14.35 -3.67
N VAL A 107 -14.40 -14.28 -4.11
CA VAL A 107 -13.32 -15.18 -3.67
C VAL A 107 -13.04 -15.01 -2.17
N LEU A 108 -12.82 -13.79 -1.70
CA LEU A 108 -12.51 -13.49 -0.29
C LEU A 108 -13.64 -13.89 0.67
N LYS A 109 -14.90 -13.57 0.35
CA LYS A 109 -16.10 -13.93 1.11
C LYS A 109 -16.32 -15.44 1.13
N HIS A 110 -16.07 -16.12 0.01
CA HIS A 110 -16.12 -17.58 -0.03
C HIS A 110 -15.12 -18.17 0.96
N TRP A 111 -13.85 -17.78 0.91
CA TRP A 111 -12.83 -18.28 1.84
C TRP A 111 -13.08 -17.88 3.31
N LEU A 112 -13.52 -16.64 3.58
CA LEU A 112 -13.89 -16.18 4.92
C LEU A 112 -15.04 -16.99 5.56
N THR A 113 -15.96 -17.50 4.74
CA THR A 113 -17.13 -18.27 5.24
C THR A 113 -16.96 -19.78 5.21
N ASN A 114 -16.00 -20.30 4.42
CA ASN A 114 -15.77 -21.74 4.24
C ASN A 114 -14.44 -22.25 4.82
N THR A 115 -13.62 -21.38 5.44
CA THR A 115 -12.37 -21.76 6.12
C THR A 115 -12.37 -21.35 7.59
N ARG A 116 -11.47 -21.93 8.39
CA ARG A 116 -11.23 -21.52 9.78
C ARG A 116 -10.47 -20.20 9.93
N GLY A 117 -9.96 -19.64 8.84
CA GLY A 117 -9.19 -18.39 8.84
C GLY A 117 -8.10 -18.38 7.77
N MET A 118 -7.72 -17.16 7.37
CA MET A 118 -6.73 -16.90 6.32
C MET A 118 -5.39 -16.48 6.92
N ARG A 119 -4.30 -16.55 6.14
CA ARG A 119 -2.96 -16.11 6.51
C ARG A 119 -2.33 -15.38 5.32
N ARG A 120 -1.41 -14.46 5.62
CA ARG A 120 -0.61 -13.72 4.64
C ARG A 120 0.76 -13.47 5.25
N LEU A 121 1.80 -14.15 4.76
CA LEU A 121 3.17 -14.02 5.28
C LEU A 121 4.14 -13.37 4.27
N GLY A 122 3.67 -13.04 3.07
CA GLY A 122 4.42 -12.26 2.09
C GLY A 122 5.47 -13.05 1.29
N SER A 123 5.35 -14.38 1.21
CA SER A 123 6.28 -15.21 0.45
C SER A 123 5.56 -16.38 -0.21
N ALA A 124 5.12 -16.20 -1.46
CA ALA A 124 4.38 -17.21 -2.23
C ALA A 124 5.10 -18.57 -2.29
N ALA A 125 6.42 -18.59 -2.43
CA ALA A 125 7.20 -19.82 -2.43
C ALA A 125 7.11 -20.59 -1.09
N LEU A 126 7.12 -19.90 0.05
CA LEU A 126 6.93 -20.51 1.37
C LEU A 126 5.46 -20.89 1.62
N ASP A 127 4.53 -20.04 1.21
CA ASP A 127 3.09 -20.28 1.36
C ASP A 127 2.65 -21.51 0.54
N LEU A 128 3.22 -21.73 -0.66
CA LEU A 128 3.06 -22.97 -1.43
C LEU A 128 3.68 -24.20 -0.73
N CYS A 129 4.88 -24.06 -0.14
CA CYS A 129 5.44 -25.14 0.70
C CYS A 129 4.55 -25.46 1.90
N TYR A 130 3.86 -24.47 2.46
CA TYR A 130 2.90 -24.65 3.56
C TYR A 130 1.59 -25.29 3.12
N VAL A 131 1.14 -25.09 1.87
CA VAL A 131 0.07 -25.91 1.28
C VAL A 131 0.53 -27.37 1.13
N ALA A 132 1.70 -27.60 0.51
CA ALA A 132 2.21 -28.95 0.25
C ALA A 132 2.38 -29.80 1.52
N CYS A 133 2.81 -29.21 2.64
CA CYS A 133 2.91 -29.92 3.92
C CYS A 133 1.65 -29.83 4.81
N GLY A 134 0.51 -29.40 4.26
CA GLY A 134 -0.79 -29.38 4.95
C GLY A 134 -0.90 -28.38 6.11
N ARG A 135 0.02 -27.42 6.23
CA ARG A 135 -0.10 -26.30 7.18
C ARG A 135 -1.18 -25.32 6.75
N TYR A 136 -1.31 -25.11 5.43
CA TYR A 136 -2.39 -24.37 4.78
C TYR A 136 -3.24 -25.33 3.93
N GLY A 137 -4.53 -25.03 3.78
CA GLY A 137 -5.43 -25.80 2.91
C GLY A 137 -5.48 -25.33 1.46
N ALA A 138 -5.07 -24.09 1.18
CA ALA A 138 -5.04 -23.49 -0.14
C ALA A 138 -4.15 -22.24 -0.15
N PHE A 139 -3.72 -21.83 -1.34
CA PHE A 139 -3.02 -20.57 -1.63
C PHE A 139 -3.67 -19.89 -2.85
N TYR A 140 -3.73 -18.56 -2.86
CA TYR A 140 -4.30 -17.78 -3.96
C TYR A 140 -3.68 -16.38 -4.01
N GLU A 141 -3.09 -16.02 -5.14
CA GLU A 141 -2.57 -14.67 -5.43
C GLU A 141 -2.57 -14.45 -6.95
N THR A 142 -2.78 -13.20 -7.39
CA THR A 142 -3.04 -12.86 -8.81
C THR A 142 -1.90 -12.13 -9.51
N THR A 143 -0.83 -11.77 -8.79
CA THR A 143 0.23 -10.85 -9.23
C THR A 143 1.64 -11.43 -9.15
N LEU A 144 1.76 -12.75 -9.29
CA LEU A 144 3.04 -13.48 -9.17
C LEU A 144 3.72 -13.72 -10.52
N SER A 145 5.06 -13.75 -10.50
CA SER A 145 5.89 -14.13 -11.63
C SER A 145 6.25 -15.62 -11.60
N ALA A 146 6.69 -16.16 -12.73
CA ALA A 146 7.00 -17.59 -12.85
C ALA A 146 8.05 -18.09 -11.83
N TRP A 147 9.04 -17.27 -11.48
CA TRP A 147 10.07 -17.62 -10.49
C TRP A 147 9.55 -17.67 -9.05
N ASP A 148 8.45 -16.98 -8.73
CA ASP A 148 7.85 -16.99 -7.39
C ASP A 148 7.08 -18.29 -7.12
N VAL A 149 6.60 -18.96 -8.18
CA VAL A 149 5.72 -20.12 -8.10
C VAL A 149 6.34 -21.44 -8.59
N ALA A 150 7.28 -21.44 -9.54
CA ALA A 150 7.69 -22.67 -10.24
C ALA A 150 8.17 -23.79 -9.31
N ALA A 151 9.01 -23.47 -8.32
CA ALA A 151 9.49 -24.46 -7.35
C ALA A 151 8.37 -24.91 -6.39
N GLY A 152 7.59 -23.97 -5.85
CA GLY A 152 6.49 -24.27 -4.93
C GLY A 152 5.37 -25.10 -5.57
N ALA A 153 5.05 -24.82 -6.84
CA ALA A 153 4.03 -25.55 -7.61
C ALA A 153 4.43 -27.02 -7.82
N LEU A 154 5.70 -27.29 -8.17
CA LEU A 154 6.19 -28.67 -8.27
C LEU A 154 6.13 -29.38 -6.91
N ILE A 155 6.50 -28.70 -5.82
CA ILE A 155 6.43 -29.26 -4.46
C ILE A 155 4.99 -29.60 -4.05
N VAL A 156 4.00 -28.76 -4.42
CA VAL A 156 2.57 -29.04 -4.19
C VAL A 156 2.11 -30.24 -5.02
N GLN A 157 2.48 -30.34 -6.29
CA GLN A 157 2.13 -31.47 -7.17
C GLN A 157 2.68 -32.80 -6.66
N GLU A 158 3.96 -32.85 -6.27
CA GLU A 158 4.59 -34.04 -5.69
C GLU A 158 4.03 -34.41 -4.31
N ALA A 159 3.40 -33.45 -3.60
CA ALA A 159 2.64 -33.69 -2.38
C ALA A 159 1.18 -34.12 -2.62
N GLY A 160 0.72 -34.18 -3.89
CA GLY A 160 -0.62 -34.62 -4.29
C GLY A 160 -1.70 -33.53 -4.27
N GLY A 161 -1.32 -32.25 -4.38
CA GLY A 161 -2.22 -31.09 -4.51
C GLY A 161 -2.47 -30.62 -5.95
#